data_AF-W6L2Z0-F1
#
_entry.id   AF-W6L2Z0-F1
#
_cell.length_a   1.000
_cell.length_b   1.000
_cell.length_c   1.000
_cell.angle_alpha   90.00
_cell.angle_beta   90.00
_cell.angle_gamma   90.00
#
_symmetry.space_group_name_H-M   'P 1'
#
loop_
_entity.id
_entity.type
_entity.pdbx_description
1 polymer ?
#
loop_
_entity_poly.entity_id
_entity_poly.type
_entity_poly.pdbx_seq_one_letter_code
_entity_poly.pdbx_strand_id
1 'polypeptide(L)'
;MQATESERVKELETAIALRKKEKEELERKKALLQSEALDPDAGPRIDALLDSFPVLEHYVAGARKSIQDIPVEQVVHVLSQLQIAERAIIKQNANDAAEVKGLQRSFEKQQSKHTALSAKIQELSASLKLSRIAEGRQPPQVIPPLVELKARKKLIQREIRAGNVVREKKGNAIHKLSEMVANHRSVIDEIDELYNQLRVLDNECAVEMERIECLSAEVEEAESYLERKRQATDPVSCLLVKQNVIELKTGKNEVTNLQRIPQERVVKAQDYRLAQLERRLKAIETTLQNNHLKRDVDKILTRKWLANTIAVSEDPKDFYDIEQIIPAQEKIHPGVYNLFLSEKEKMARTVSLLNIGTKEKEEVIASQVCKLEALCREFNMIIEELDELTANTTHIEEEERKRALAFIQEQRSYIYNLICEKKKYLSNSAKR
;
A
#
# COMPACT_ATOMS: atom_id res chain seq x y z
N MET A 1 36.59 -14.40 -16.43
CA MET A 1 35.71 -15.25 -17.26
C MET A 1 34.28 -14.89 -16.92
N GLN A 2 33.53 -14.33 -17.86
CA GLN A 2 32.11 -14.00 -17.66
C GLN A 2 31.28 -15.22 -18.08
N ALA A 3 30.33 -15.63 -17.23
CA ALA A 3 29.43 -16.76 -17.51
C ALA A 3 28.69 -16.54 -18.83
N THR A 4 28.65 -17.58 -19.65
CA THR A 4 27.98 -17.57 -20.95
C THR A 4 26.47 -17.40 -20.79
N GLU A 5 25.81 -16.86 -21.81
CA GLU A 5 24.37 -16.59 -21.79
C GLU A 5 23.55 -17.86 -21.49
N SER A 6 24.01 -19.02 -21.98
CA SER A 6 23.43 -20.34 -21.68
C SER A 6 23.56 -20.77 -20.21
N GLU A 7 24.61 -20.33 -19.50
CA GLU A 7 24.80 -20.65 -18.09
C GLU A 7 23.88 -19.78 -17.21
N ARG A 8 23.70 -18.51 -17.56
CA ARG A 8 22.76 -17.61 -16.88
C ARG A 8 21.30 -18.03 -17.03
N VAL A 9 20.93 -18.56 -18.19
CA VAL A 9 19.58 -19.12 -18.40
C VAL A 9 19.36 -20.34 -17.52
N LYS A 10 20.34 -21.25 -17.41
CA LYS A 10 20.27 -22.41 -16.51
C LYS A 10 20.25 -22.01 -15.03
N GLU A 11 20.98 -20.98 -14.63
CA GLU A 11 20.92 -20.41 -13.27
C GLU A 11 19.53 -19.81 -12.97
N LEU A 12 18.90 -19.13 -13.94
CA LEU A 12 17.55 -18.61 -13.78
C LEU A 12 16.50 -19.71 -13.74
N GLU A 13 16.62 -20.74 -14.56
CA GLU A 13 15.71 -21.89 -14.56
C GLU A 13 15.79 -22.67 -13.23
N THR A 14 17.00 -22.88 -12.70
CA THR A 14 17.20 -23.53 -11.40
C THR A 14 16.71 -22.67 -10.24
N ALA A 15 16.91 -21.34 -10.30
CA ALA A 15 16.36 -20.41 -9.31
C ALA A 15 14.81 -20.39 -9.34
N ILE A 16 14.19 -20.41 -10.53
CA ILE A 16 12.73 -20.49 -10.68
C ILE A 16 12.21 -21.83 -10.14
N ALA A 17 12.89 -22.93 -10.42
CA ALA A 17 12.50 -24.25 -9.91
C ALA A 17 12.57 -24.31 -8.38
N LEU A 18 13.63 -23.75 -7.77
CA LEU A 18 13.75 -23.63 -6.31
C LEU A 18 12.62 -22.79 -5.70
N ARG A 19 12.31 -21.63 -6.29
CA ARG A 19 11.22 -20.76 -5.82
C ARG A 19 9.84 -21.40 -5.95
N LYS A 20 9.59 -22.17 -7.01
CA LYS A 20 8.35 -22.95 -7.15
C LYS A 20 8.23 -24.01 -6.06
N LYS A 21 9.32 -24.73 -5.76
CA LYS A 21 9.34 -25.74 -4.68
C LYS A 21 9.13 -25.12 -3.29
N GLU A 22 9.77 -23.99 -2.99
CA GLU A 22 9.55 -23.24 -1.75
C GLU A 22 8.08 -22.82 -1.59
N LYS A 23 7.46 -22.36 -2.69
CA LYS A 23 6.05 -21.96 -2.70
C LYS A 23 5.12 -23.16 -2.41
N GLU A 24 5.35 -24.30 -3.05
CA GLU A 24 4.59 -25.52 -2.79
C GLU A 24 4.74 -26.02 -1.34
N GLU A 25 5.95 -25.95 -0.76
CA GLU A 25 6.18 -26.32 0.64
C GLU A 25 5.45 -25.37 1.61
N LEU A 26 5.42 -24.08 1.31
CA LEU A 26 4.66 -23.10 2.10
C LEU A 26 3.16 -23.30 1.97
N GLU A 27 2.66 -23.64 0.78
CA GLU A 27 1.24 -23.96 0.57
C GLU A 27 0.83 -25.25 1.29
N ARG A 28 1.69 -26.29 1.30
CA ARG A 28 1.48 -27.51 2.10
C ARG A 28 1.48 -27.22 3.60
N LYS A 29 2.43 -26.40 4.10
CA LYS A 29 2.45 -25.99 5.52
C LYS A 29 1.24 -25.16 5.89
N LYS A 30 0.77 -24.29 5.00
CA LYS A 30 -0.46 -23.53 5.20
C LYS A 30 -1.68 -24.44 5.26
N ALA A 31 -1.77 -25.44 4.38
CA ALA A 31 -2.84 -26.43 4.40
C ALA A 31 -2.83 -27.27 5.69
N LEU A 32 -1.64 -27.69 6.15
CA LEU A 32 -1.47 -28.41 7.42
C LEU A 32 -1.89 -27.56 8.63
N LEU A 33 -1.46 -26.30 8.70
CA LEU A 33 -1.86 -25.37 9.76
C LEU A 33 -3.35 -25.03 9.70
N GLN A 34 -3.94 -24.98 8.51
CA GLN A 34 -5.38 -24.81 8.35
C GLN A 34 -6.16 -26.06 8.77
N SER A 35 -5.64 -27.27 8.53
CA SER A 35 -6.24 -28.50 9.04
C SER A 35 -6.09 -28.64 10.57
N GLU A 36 -4.97 -28.20 11.15
CA GLU A 36 -4.77 -28.17 12.61
C GLU A 36 -5.65 -27.12 13.30
N ALA A 37 -6.00 -26.04 12.61
CA ALA A 37 -6.92 -25.00 13.11
C ALA A 37 -8.41 -25.35 12.93
N LEU A 38 -8.73 -26.38 12.15
CA LEU A 38 -10.09 -26.82 11.82
C LEU A 38 -10.42 -28.20 12.37
N ASP A 39 -9.72 -28.66 13.42
CA ASP A 39 -10.01 -29.94 14.05
C ASP A 39 -11.36 -29.86 14.79
N PRO A 40 -12.45 -30.50 14.30
CA PRO A 40 -13.79 -30.34 14.87
C PRO A 40 -13.99 -31.15 16.16
N ASP A 41 -12.97 -31.91 16.59
CA ASP A 41 -13.06 -32.91 17.66
C ASP A 41 -12.23 -32.57 18.91
N ALA A 42 -11.65 -31.36 18.98
CA ALA A 42 -11.11 -30.85 20.23
C ALA A 42 -12.26 -30.41 21.15
N GLY A 43 -12.66 -31.30 22.05
CA GLY A 43 -13.68 -31.05 23.07
C GLY A 43 -13.49 -29.73 23.84
N PRO A 44 -14.58 -29.19 24.43
CA PRO A 44 -14.59 -27.82 24.93
C PRO A 44 -13.61 -27.69 26.09
N ARG A 45 -12.62 -26.79 25.93
CA ARG A 45 -11.99 -26.18 27.11
C ARG A 45 -13.05 -25.30 27.75
N ILE A 46 -13.75 -25.88 28.72
CA ILE A 46 -14.66 -25.18 29.61
C ILE A 46 -13.80 -24.21 30.40
N ASP A 47 -13.80 -22.94 30.00
CA ASP A 47 -13.22 -21.87 30.78
C ASP A 47 -14.22 -21.56 31.90
N ALA A 48 -13.93 -22.02 33.13
CA ALA A 48 -14.85 -21.95 34.27
C ALA A 48 -15.34 -20.52 34.58
N LEU A 49 -14.64 -19.51 34.08
CA LEU A 49 -15.03 -18.10 34.17
C LEU A 49 -16.19 -17.73 33.23
N LEU A 50 -16.26 -18.32 32.03
CA LEU A 50 -17.30 -18.02 31.03
C LEU A 50 -18.64 -18.65 31.41
N ASP A 51 -18.63 -19.85 32.00
CA ASP A 51 -19.84 -20.50 32.55
C ASP A 51 -20.45 -19.71 33.72
N SER A 52 -19.62 -19.01 34.48
CA SER A 52 -20.05 -18.18 35.61
C SER A 52 -20.66 -16.84 35.17
N PHE A 53 -20.35 -16.38 33.95
CA PHE A 53 -20.72 -15.05 33.43
C PHE A 53 -21.01 -15.10 31.92
N PRO A 54 -22.12 -15.75 31.49
CA PRO A 54 -22.46 -15.96 30.06
C PRO A 54 -22.63 -14.66 29.25
N VAL A 55 -22.83 -13.53 29.94
CA VAL A 55 -22.92 -12.19 29.33
C VAL A 55 -21.57 -11.72 28.77
N LEU A 56 -20.44 -12.15 29.35
CA LEU A 56 -19.10 -11.77 28.90
C LEU A 56 -18.72 -12.43 27.57
N GLU A 57 -19.24 -13.64 27.30
CA GLU A 57 -19.04 -14.36 26.05
C GLU A 57 -19.59 -13.58 24.83
N HIS A 58 -20.58 -12.69 25.05
CA HIS A 58 -21.16 -11.83 24.01
C HIS A 58 -20.30 -10.63 23.61
N TYR A 59 -19.47 -10.13 24.52
CA TYR A 59 -18.62 -8.97 24.25
C TYR A 59 -17.29 -9.35 23.59
N VAL A 60 -16.97 -10.65 23.53
CA VAL A 60 -15.80 -11.19 22.84
C VAL A 60 -16.20 -11.59 21.42
N ALA A 61 -15.42 -11.20 20.42
CA ALA A 61 -15.72 -11.49 19.02
C ALA A 61 -15.84 -13.01 18.79
N GLY A 62 -17.05 -13.48 18.45
CA GLY A 62 -17.35 -14.90 18.22
C GLY A 62 -18.40 -15.52 19.16
N ALA A 63 -19.38 -14.75 19.62
CA ALA A 63 -20.42 -15.22 20.53
C ALA A 63 -21.26 -16.36 19.91
N ARG A 64 -21.39 -17.49 20.63
CA ARG A 64 -22.06 -18.72 20.17
C ARG A 64 -23.58 -18.75 20.44
N LYS A 65 -24.09 -17.90 21.33
CA LYS A 65 -25.50 -17.83 21.75
C LYS A 65 -26.07 -16.45 21.45
N SER A 66 -27.39 -16.24 21.39
CA SER A 66 -27.97 -14.90 21.23
C SER A 66 -28.08 -14.19 22.58
N ILE A 67 -27.97 -12.86 22.64
CA ILE A 67 -28.17 -12.08 23.89
C ILE A 67 -29.58 -12.31 24.44
N GLN A 68 -30.53 -12.60 23.55
CA GLN A 68 -31.93 -12.85 23.87
C GLN A 68 -32.15 -14.13 24.68
N ASP A 69 -31.18 -15.05 24.69
CA ASP A 69 -31.27 -16.32 25.40
C ASP A 69 -30.78 -16.22 26.86
N ILE A 70 -30.28 -15.05 27.29
CA ILE A 70 -29.75 -14.83 28.63
C ILE A 70 -30.85 -14.23 29.54
N PRO A 71 -31.11 -14.79 30.73
CA PRO A 71 -32.05 -14.23 31.69
C PRO A 71 -31.72 -12.76 32.03
N VAL A 72 -32.74 -11.91 32.01
CA VAL A 72 -32.61 -10.45 32.20
C VAL A 72 -31.96 -10.13 33.55
N GLU A 73 -32.24 -10.93 34.59
CA GLU A 73 -31.67 -10.79 35.92
C GLU A 73 -30.15 -10.97 35.93
N GLN A 74 -29.63 -11.89 35.11
CA GLN A 74 -28.18 -12.12 34.98
C GLN A 74 -27.51 -10.96 34.24
N VAL A 75 -28.16 -10.41 33.20
CA VAL A 75 -27.69 -9.22 32.49
C VAL A 75 -27.64 -8.02 33.43
N VAL A 76 -28.70 -7.78 34.20
CA VAL A 76 -28.76 -6.68 35.18
C VAL A 76 -27.71 -6.86 36.28
N HIS A 77 -27.50 -8.09 36.77
CA HIS A 77 -26.50 -8.36 37.79
C HIS A 77 -25.07 -8.09 37.28
N VAL A 78 -24.73 -8.56 36.08
CA VAL A 78 -23.41 -8.31 35.46
C VAL A 78 -23.21 -6.82 35.18
N LEU A 79 -24.20 -6.13 34.64
CA LEU A 79 -24.13 -4.67 34.44
C LEU A 79 -23.95 -3.92 35.76
N SER A 80 -24.64 -4.34 36.83
CA SER A 80 -24.45 -3.75 38.16
C SER A 80 -23.05 -4.00 38.71
N GLN A 81 -22.49 -5.20 38.53
CA GLN A 81 -21.11 -5.51 38.94
C GLN A 81 -20.09 -4.71 38.14
N LEU A 82 -20.30 -4.55 36.83
CA LEU A 82 -19.46 -3.72 35.97
C LEU A 82 -19.52 -2.23 36.37
N GLN A 83 -20.70 -1.72 36.73
CA GLN A 83 -20.83 -0.35 37.26
C GLN A 83 -20.14 -0.18 38.62
N ILE A 84 -20.18 -1.18 39.50
CA ILE A 84 -19.45 -1.17 40.77
C ILE A 84 -17.94 -1.20 40.51
N ALA A 85 -17.48 -2.03 39.58
CA ALA A 85 -16.08 -2.12 39.18
C ALA A 85 -15.60 -0.80 38.54
N GLU A 86 -16.40 -0.19 37.68
CA GLU A 86 -16.11 1.12 37.08
C GLU A 86 -15.94 2.19 38.17
N ARG A 87 -16.87 2.26 39.13
CA ARG A 87 -16.76 3.20 40.26
C ARG A 87 -15.54 2.92 41.14
N ALA A 88 -15.19 1.66 41.36
CA ALA A 88 -14.01 1.27 42.11
C ALA A 88 -12.71 1.69 41.39
N ILE A 89 -12.64 1.48 40.07
CA ILE A 89 -11.51 1.90 39.22
C ILE A 89 -11.38 3.43 39.23
N ILE A 90 -12.48 4.17 39.07
CA ILE A 90 -12.47 5.64 39.13
C ILE A 90 -11.95 6.12 40.49
N LYS A 91 -12.40 5.51 41.59
CA LYS A 91 -11.96 5.83 42.95
C LYS A 91 -10.48 5.50 43.15
N GLN A 92 -10.01 4.36 42.64
CA GLN A 92 -8.61 3.96 42.73
C GLN A 92 -7.71 4.91 41.93
N ASN A 93 -8.10 5.25 40.69
CA ASN A 93 -7.37 6.22 39.88
C ASN A 93 -7.29 7.60 40.56
N ALA A 94 -8.34 8.02 41.27
CA ALA A 94 -8.33 9.26 42.04
C ALA A 94 -7.37 9.19 43.24
N ASN A 95 -7.32 8.05 43.95
CA ASN A 95 -6.37 7.80 45.03
C ASN A 95 -4.92 7.78 44.52
N ASP A 96 -4.65 7.04 43.45
CA ASP A 96 -3.34 6.95 42.82
C ASP A 96 -2.87 8.34 42.35
N ALA A 97 -3.77 9.14 41.77
CA ALA A 97 -3.46 10.52 41.39
C ALA A 97 -3.14 11.43 42.60
N ALA A 98 -3.79 11.21 43.75
CA ALA A 98 -3.48 11.92 44.99
C ALA A 98 -2.14 11.48 45.57
N GLU A 99 -1.82 10.18 45.52
CA GLU A 99 -0.55 9.61 45.98
C GLU A 99 0.62 10.09 45.12
N VAL A 100 0.47 10.08 43.80
CA VAL A 100 1.46 10.64 42.86
C VAL A 100 1.72 12.13 43.12
N LYS A 101 0.68 12.92 43.42
CA LYS A 101 0.86 14.32 43.84
C LYS A 101 1.58 14.44 45.18
N GLY A 102 1.34 13.53 46.12
CA GLY A 102 2.04 13.46 47.40
C GLY A 102 3.53 13.16 47.22
N LEU A 103 3.85 12.17 46.39
CA LEU A 103 5.22 11.77 46.03
C LEU A 103 5.95 12.88 45.27
N GLN A 104 5.27 13.62 44.39
CA GLN A 104 5.85 14.80 43.73
C GLN A 104 6.26 15.87 44.74
N ARG A 105 5.38 16.18 45.71
CA ARG A 105 5.70 17.18 46.75
C ARG A 105 6.84 16.74 47.66
N SER A 106 6.96 15.45 47.97
CA SER A 106 8.08 14.93 48.77
C SER A 106 9.39 14.96 47.98
N PHE A 107 9.35 14.64 46.68
CA PHE A 107 10.48 14.74 45.78
C PHE A 107 10.97 16.18 45.65
N GLU A 108 10.07 17.15 45.43
CA GLU A 108 10.41 18.58 45.37
C GLU A 108 11.07 19.06 46.67
N LYS A 109 10.55 18.64 47.84
CA LYS A 109 11.15 18.93 49.15
C LYS A 109 12.52 18.28 49.34
N GLN A 110 12.73 17.06 48.84
CA GLN A 110 14.05 16.43 48.91
C GLN A 110 15.04 17.07 47.96
N GLN A 111 14.61 17.46 46.76
CA GLN A 111 15.44 18.15 45.78
C GLN A 111 15.86 19.54 46.27
N SER A 112 14.97 20.28 46.94
CA SER A 112 15.32 21.55 47.58
C SER A 112 16.31 21.38 48.74
N LYS A 113 16.18 20.30 49.53
CA LYS A 113 17.16 19.98 50.59
C LYS A 113 18.52 19.57 50.00
N HIS A 114 18.53 18.77 48.93
CA HIS A 114 19.74 18.32 48.27
C HIS A 114 20.50 19.48 47.61
N THR A 115 19.80 20.39 46.94
CA THR A 115 20.40 21.60 46.35
C THR A 115 20.99 22.51 47.44
N ALA A 116 20.29 22.71 48.57
CA ALA A 116 20.81 23.46 49.70
C ALA A 116 22.05 22.80 50.35
N LEU A 117 22.07 21.46 50.46
CA LEU A 117 23.24 20.72 50.95
C LEU A 117 24.41 20.78 49.98
N SER A 118 24.15 20.64 48.67
CA SER A 118 25.16 20.72 47.62
C SER A 118 25.81 22.11 47.58
N ALA A 119 25.02 23.18 47.73
CA ALA A 119 25.53 24.54 47.85
C ALA A 119 26.41 24.72 49.10
N LYS A 120 25.98 24.23 50.26
CA LYS A 120 26.81 24.26 51.49
C LYS A 120 28.10 23.44 51.37
N ILE A 121 28.07 22.30 50.68
CA ILE A 121 29.25 21.46 50.43
C ILE A 121 30.22 22.18 49.48
N GLN A 122 29.73 22.86 48.44
CA GLN A 122 30.56 23.69 47.56
C GLN A 122 31.18 24.89 48.29
N GLU A 123 30.42 25.54 49.19
CA GLU A 123 30.92 26.66 49.99
C GLU A 123 31.99 26.20 50.99
N LEU A 124 31.78 25.07 51.65
CA LEU A 124 32.76 24.46 52.55
C LEU A 124 34.00 23.95 51.81
N SER A 125 33.85 23.33 50.64
CA SER A 125 34.99 22.85 49.84
C SER A 125 35.85 24.00 49.29
N ALA A 126 35.23 25.12 48.91
CA ALA A 126 35.91 26.35 48.53
C ALA A 126 36.66 26.98 49.71
N SER A 127 36.08 26.97 50.92
CA SER A 127 36.72 27.52 52.13
C SER A 127 37.93 26.69 52.61
N LEU A 128 37.93 25.38 52.38
CA LEU A 128 38.97 24.45 52.82
C LEU A 128 40.07 24.17 51.76
N LYS A 129 39.97 24.75 50.54
CA LYS A 129 40.88 24.47 49.41
C LYS A 129 41.09 22.96 49.17
N LEU A 130 40.06 22.16 49.37
CA LEU A 130 40.08 20.70 49.15
C LEU A 130 39.57 20.40 47.73
N SER A 131 40.28 20.89 46.71
CA SER A 131 39.95 20.60 45.30
C SER A 131 40.06 19.11 44.95
N ARG A 132 40.74 18.30 45.78
CA ARG A 132 40.98 16.86 45.53
C ARG A 132 39.95 15.90 46.12
N ILE A 133 39.00 16.35 46.94
CA ILE A 133 37.98 15.46 47.54
C ILE A 133 36.68 15.45 46.72
N ALA A 134 36.48 16.40 45.81
CA ALA A 134 35.28 16.52 44.98
C ALA A 134 35.31 15.66 43.69
N GLU A 135 36.46 15.11 43.31
CA GLU A 135 36.64 14.38 42.03
C GLU A 135 36.21 12.90 42.08
N GLY A 136 35.91 12.36 43.26
CA GLY A 136 35.62 10.93 43.46
C GLY A 136 34.13 10.53 43.57
N ARG A 137 33.18 11.47 43.41
CA ARG A 137 31.75 11.12 43.37
C ARG A 137 31.20 11.42 42.00
N GLN A 138 30.98 10.35 41.21
CA GLN A 138 30.10 10.43 40.06
C GLN A 138 28.79 11.13 40.49
N PRO A 139 28.36 12.19 39.77
CA PRO A 139 27.09 12.81 40.07
C PRO A 139 26.01 11.73 39.95
N PRO A 140 25.07 11.63 40.92
CA PRO A 140 23.93 10.73 40.78
C PRO A 140 23.27 11.04 39.44
N GLN A 141 23.04 10.00 38.61
CA GLN A 141 22.37 10.12 37.32
C GLN A 141 21.26 11.15 37.44
N VAL A 142 21.47 12.30 36.80
CA VAL A 142 20.58 13.45 36.91
C VAL A 142 19.27 13.01 36.29
N ILE A 143 18.31 12.65 37.14
CA ILE A 143 16.91 12.47 36.73
C ILE A 143 16.56 13.76 35.98
N PRO A 144 16.20 13.68 34.68
CA PRO A 144 15.94 14.86 33.88
C PRO A 144 14.95 15.75 34.62
N PRO A 145 15.22 17.07 34.75
CA PRO A 145 14.36 17.97 35.51
C PRO A 145 12.90 17.81 35.05
N LEU A 146 11.97 17.85 36.00
CA LEU A 146 10.53 17.56 35.77
C LEU A 146 9.92 18.34 34.58
N VAL A 147 10.53 19.48 34.25
CA VAL A 147 10.20 20.33 33.10
C VAL A 147 10.50 19.63 31.76
N GLU A 148 11.64 18.97 31.63
CA GLU A 148 12.04 18.21 30.43
C GLU A 148 11.19 16.95 30.25
N LEU A 149 10.87 16.24 31.33
CA LEU A 149 9.94 15.10 31.27
C LEU A 149 8.53 15.52 30.85
N LYS A 150 8.03 16.66 31.34
CA LYS A 150 6.75 17.25 30.89
C LYS A 150 6.80 17.67 29.42
N ALA A 151 7.93 18.21 28.95
CA ALA A 151 8.13 18.57 27.55
C ALA A 151 8.15 17.33 26.64
N ARG A 152 8.90 16.28 26.99
CA ARG A 152 8.92 14.99 26.29
C ARG A 152 7.54 14.33 26.26
N LYS A 153 6.80 14.33 27.37
CA LYS A 153 5.43 13.80 27.41
C LYS A 153 4.49 14.54 26.45
N LYS A 154 4.61 15.87 26.34
CA LYS A 154 3.84 16.66 25.37
C LYS A 154 4.25 16.37 23.93
N LEU A 155 5.53 16.14 23.67
CA LEU A 155 6.04 15.78 22.35
C LEU A 155 5.48 14.42 21.90
N ILE A 156 5.59 13.40 22.74
CA ILE A 156 5.07 12.05 22.50
C ILE A 156 3.55 12.09 22.28
N GLN A 157 2.80 12.88 23.06
CA GLN A 157 1.36 13.03 22.83
C GLN A 157 1.03 13.68 21.47
N ARG A 158 1.86 14.61 20.98
CA ARG A 158 1.68 15.19 19.64
C ARG A 158 1.99 14.17 18.55
N GLU A 159 3.05 13.37 18.72
CA GLU A 159 3.37 12.28 17.79
C GLU A 159 2.29 11.22 17.74
N ILE A 160 1.75 10.78 18.89
CA ILE A 160 0.64 9.83 18.94
C ILE A 160 -0.58 10.38 18.21
N ARG A 161 -0.92 11.66 18.40
CA ARG A 161 -2.03 12.30 17.68
C ARG A 161 -1.78 12.36 16.18
N ALA A 162 -0.58 12.75 15.77
CA ALA A 162 -0.20 12.77 14.35
C ALA A 162 -0.27 11.36 13.74
N GLY A 163 0.22 10.35 14.47
CA GLY A 163 0.15 8.94 14.08
C GLY A 163 -1.29 8.43 13.93
N ASN A 164 -2.20 8.82 14.82
CA ASN A 164 -3.61 8.46 14.73
C ASN A 164 -4.28 9.10 13.50
N VAL A 165 -4.00 10.38 13.21
CA VAL A 165 -4.52 11.05 12.01
C VAL A 165 -4.00 10.39 10.74
N VAL A 166 -2.72 10.01 10.69
CA VAL A 166 -2.14 9.29 9.55
C VAL A 166 -2.79 7.91 9.41
N ARG A 167 -3.04 7.21 10.52
CA ARG A 167 -3.70 5.90 10.53
C ARG A 167 -5.12 5.98 9.98
N GLU A 168 -5.92 6.95 10.42
CA GLU A 168 -7.27 7.17 9.89
C GLU A 168 -7.27 7.51 8.40
N LYS A 169 -6.38 8.42 7.96
CA LYS A 169 -6.27 8.78 6.54
C LYS A 169 -5.89 7.58 5.68
N LYS A 170 -4.93 6.77 6.13
CA LYS A 170 -4.53 5.53 5.45
C LYS A 170 -5.64 4.48 5.47
N GLY A 171 -6.35 4.33 6.60
CA GLY A 171 -7.51 3.44 6.71
C GLY A 171 -8.62 3.82 5.73
N ASN A 172 -8.96 5.11 5.64
CA ASN A 172 -9.94 5.62 4.69
C ASN A 172 -9.50 5.43 3.23
N ALA A 173 -8.21 5.61 2.94
CA ALA A 173 -7.67 5.36 1.60
C ALA A 173 -7.75 3.87 1.22
N ILE A 174 -7.41 2.97 2.15
CA ILE A 174 -7.55 1.52 1.95
C ILE A 174 -9.01 1.16 1.70
N HIS A 175 -9.95 1.69 2.49
CA HIS A 175 -11.38 1.42 2.32
C HIS A 175 -11.88 1.86 0.93
N LYS A 176 -11.51 3.07 0.49
CA LYS A 176 -11.83 3.56 -0.86
C LYS A 176 -11.22 2.70 -1.97
N LEU A 177 -9.98 2.23 -1.78
CA LEU A 177 -9.35 1.32 -2.73
C LEU A 177 -10.07 -0.03 -2.78
N SER A 178 -10.50 -0.57 -1.64
CA SER A 178 -11.30 -1.79 -1.58
C SER A 178 -12.64 -1.64 -2.29
N GLU A 179 -13.31 -0.51 -2.12
CA GLU A 179 -14.57 -0.17 -2.81
C GLU A 179 -14.35 -0.07 -4.33
N MET A 180 -13.29 0.61 -4.77
CA MET A 180 -12.91 0.64 -6.19
C MET A 180 -12.62 -0.75 -6.77
N VAL A 181 -11.92 -1.62 -6.02
CA VAL A 181 -11.63 -2.99 -6.45
C VAL A 181 -12.92 -3.82 -6.56
N ALA A 182 -13.87 -3.64 -5.64
CA ALA A 182 -15.18 -4.30 -5.71
C ALA A 182 -15.96 -3.83 -6.95
N ASN A 183 -16.00 -2.53 -7.23
CA ASN A 183 -16.64 -1.99 -8.42
C ASN A 183 -15.98 -2.50 -9.70
N HIS A 184 -14.64 -2.56 -9.74
CA HIS A 184 -13.93 -3.12 -10.88
C HIS A 184 -14.26 -4.59 -11.12
N ARG A 185 -14.44 -5.40 -10.06
CA ARG A 185 -14.89 -6.79 -10.20
C ARG A 185 -16.30 -6.88 -10.79
N SER A 186 -17.24 -6.07 -10.30
CA SER A 186 -18.60 -6.01 -10.86
C SER A 186 -18.58 -5.70 -12.37
N VAL A 187 -17.73 -4.76 -12.80
CA VAL A 187 -17.60 -4.41 -14.22
C VAL A 187 -16.98 -5.56 -15.03
N ILE A 188 -16.05 -6.32 -14.45
CA ILE A 188 -15.50 -7.52 -15.11
C ILE A 188 -16.59 -8.58 -15.28
N ASP A 189 -17.41 -8.80 -14.24
CA ASP A 189 -18.52 -9.75 -14.31
C ASP A 189 -19.55 -9.33 -15.38
N GLU A 190 -19.85 -8.03 -15.51
CA GLU A 190 -20.69 -7.48 -16.58
C GLU A 190 -20.07 -7.69 -17.98
N ILE A 191 -18.75 -7.52 -18.11
CA ILE A 191 -18.03 -7.78 -19.37
C ILE A 191 -18.12 -9.26 -19.75
N ASP A 192 -17.94 -10.17 -18.79
CA ASP A 192 -18.03 -11.61 -19.03
C ASP A 192 -19.44 -12.04 -19.42
N GLU A 193 -20.47 -11.42 -18.83
CA GLU A 193 -21.86 -11.62 -19.23
C GLU A 193 -22.11 -11.15 -20.68
N LEU A 194 -21.64 -9.96 -21.05
CA LEU A 194 -21.73 -9.46 -22.42
C LEU A 194 -20.97 -10.32 -23.43
N TYR A 195 -19.80 -10.85 -23.06
CA TYR A 195 -19.05 -11.78 -23.89
C TYR A 195 -19.83 -13.08 -24.13
N ASN A 196 -20.49 -13.61 -23.10
CA ASN A 196 -21.35 -14.77 -23.26
C ASN A 196 -22.55 -14.49 -24.16
N GLN A 197 -23.19 -13.32 -24.03
CA GLN A 197 -24.28 -12.91 -24.92
C GLN A 197 -23.82 -12.82 -26.38
N LEU A 198 -22.67 -12.21 -26.64
CA LEU A 198 -22.05 -12.15 -27.97
C LEU A 198 -21.79 -13.55 -28.54
N ARG A 199 -21.25 -14.46 -27.72
CA ARG A 199 -20.99 -15.84 -28.14
C ARG A 199 -22.27 -16.59 -28.52
N VAL A 200 -23.37 -16.37 -27.78
CA VAL A 200 -24.67 -16.97 -28.12
C VAL A 200 -25.18 -16.40 -29.44
N LEU A 201 -25.13 -15.08 -29.63
CA LEU A 201 -25.55 -14.44 -30.88
C LEU A 201 -24.71 -14.88 -32.09
N ASP A 202 -23.39 -15.06 -31.93
CA ASP A 202 -22.53 -15.57 -33.00
C ASP A 202 -22.94 -16.99 -33.41
N ASN A 203 -23.27 -17.85 -32.45
CA ASN A 203 -23.78 -19.19 -32.76
C ASN A 203 -25.15 -19.15 -33.45
N GLU A 204 -26.06 -18.27 -33.01
CA GLU A 204 -27.36 -18.09 -33.67
C GLU A 204 -27.19 -17.60 -35.11
N CYS A 205 -26.29 -16.63 -35.34
CA CYS A 205 -25.93 -16.17 -36.68
C CYS A 205 -25.36 -17.30 -37.54
N ALA A 206 -24.49 -18.16 -36.99
CA ALA A 206 -23.94 -19.30 -37.72
C ALA A 206 -25.04 -20.29 -38.13
N VAL A 207 -25.97 -20.62 -37.24
CA VAL A 207 -27.11 -21.50 -37.53
C VAL A 207 -28.02 -20.90 -38.61
N GLU A 208 -28.30 -19.59 -38.55
CA GLU A 208 -29.09 -18.92 -39.58
C GLU A 208 -28.36 -18.82 -40.93
N MET A 209 -27.03 -18.66 -40.93
CA MET A 209 -26.24 -18.74 -42.17
C MET A 209 -26.31 -20.13 -42.80
N GLU A 210 -26.13 -21.20 -42.01
CA GLU A 210 -26.28 -22.58 -42.49
C GLU A 210 -27.70 -22.81 -43.07
N ARG A 211 -28.73 -22.25 -42.42
CA ARG A 211 -30.10 -22.32 -42.93
C ARG A 211 -30.27 -21.60 -44.27
N ILE A 212 -29.66 -20.43 -44.44
CA ILE A 212 -29.67 -19.69 -45.70
C ILE A 212 -28.94 -20.49 -46.79
N GLU A 213 -27.81 -21.12 -46.47
CA GLU A 213 -27.09 -21.98 -47.41
C GLU A 213 -27.93 -23.16 -47.87
N CYS A 214 -28.64 -23.85 -46.95
CA CYS A 214 -29.57 -24.91 -47.31
C CYS A 214 -30.68 -24.43 -48.24
N LEU A 215 -31.33 -23.30 -47.90
CA LEU A 215 -32.38 -22.71 -48.75
C LEU A 215 -31.83 -22.29 -50.12
N SER A 216 -30.60 -21.77 -50.16
CA SER A 216 -29.94 -21.39 -51.41
C SER A 216 -29.69 -22.61 -52.29
N ALA A 217 -29.25 -23.73 -51.70
CA ALA A 217 -29.08 -24.99 -52.41
C ALA A 217 -30.40 -25.56 -52.94
N GLU A 218 -31.49 -25.46 -52.16
CA GLU A 218 -32.84 -25.85 -52.62
C GLU A 218 -33.32 -24.97 -53.79
N VAL A 219 -33.06 -23.66 -53.75
CA VAL A 219 -33.36 -22.73 -54.84
C VAL A 219 -32.51 -23.05 -56.06
N GLU A 220 -31.21 -23.29 -55.92
CA GLU A 220 -30.33 -23.68 -57.02
C GLU A 220 -30.75 -25.02 -57.65
N GLU A 221 -31.21 -25.98 -56.85
CA GLU A 221 -31.75 -27.24 -57.35
C GLU A 221 -33.06 -27.03 -58.12
N ALA A 222 -33.97 -26.20 -57.59
CA ALA A 222 -35.22 -25.84 -58.26
C ALA A 222 -34.96 -25.07 -59.57
N GLU A 223 -34.03 -24.12 -59.57
CA GLU A 223 -33.59 -23.39 -60.75
C GLU A 223 -32.94 -24.32 -61.77
N SER A 224 -32.07 -25.23 -61.33
CA SER A 224 -31.45 -26.25 -62.18
C SER A 224 -32.49 -27.20 -62.79
N TYR A 225 -33.51 -27.59 -62.03
CA TYR A 225 -34.62 -28.41 -62.51
C TYR A 225 -35.45 -27.67 -63.57
N LEU A 226 -35.79 -26.42 -63.30
CA LEU A 226 -36.50 -25.55 -64.25
C LEU A 226 -35.65 -25.29 -65.50
N GLU A 227 -34.35 -25.13 -65.35
CA GLU A 227 -33.43 -24.91 -66.45
C GLU A 227 -33.24 -26.16 -67.32
N ARG A 228 -33.17 -27.36 -66.73
CA ARG A 228 -33.20 -28.64 -67.46
C ARG A 228 -34.52 -28.83 -68.21
N LYS A 229 -35.66 -28.48 -67.60
CA LYS A 229 -36.98 -28.50 -68.24
C LYS A 229 -37.07 -27.50 -69.40
N ARG A 230 -36.53 -26.29 -69.24
CA ARG A 230 -36.46 -25.27 -70.29
C ARG A 230 -35.54 -25.72 -71.44
N GLN A 231 -34.35 -26.23 -71.15
CA GLN A 231 -33.41 -26.75 -72.15
C GLN A 231 -33.97 -27.93 -72.97
N ALA A 232 -34.80 -28.79 -72.37
CA ALA A 232 -35.49 -29.86 -73.09
C ALA A 232 -36.57 -29.37 -74.08
N THR A 233 -36.94 -28.08 -74.01
CA THR A 233 -38.05 -27.49 -74.78
C THR A 233 -37.63 -26.27 -75.61
N ASP A 234 -36.36 -25.85 -75.54
CA ASP A 234 -35.99 -24.50 -76.01
C ASP A 234 -35.42 -24.47 -77.45
N PRO A 235 -36.05 -23.69 -78.36
CA PRO A 235 -35.48 -23.35 -79.66
C PRO A 235 -34.34 -22.33 -79.52
N VAL A 236 -33.56 -22.18 -80.59
CA VAL A 236 -32.36 -21.33 -80.72
C VAL A 236 -32.53 -19.88 -80.18
N SER A 237 -33.75 -19.35 -80.16
CA SER A 237 -34.07 -18.03 -79.59
C SER A 237 -33.81 -17.91 -78.08
N CYS A 238 -34.00 -18.98 -77.30
CA CYS A 238 -33.81 -18.94 -75.85
C CYS A 238 -32.33 -18.87 -75.43
N LEU A 239 -31.42 -19.46 -76.22
CA LEU A 239 -29.97 -19.31 -76.01
C LEU A 239 -29.50 -17.88 -76.28
N LEU A 240 -30.06 -17.24 -77.31
CA LEU A 240 -29.79 -15.84 -77.62
C LEU A 240 -30.25 -14.92 -76.48
N VAL A 241 -31.42 -15.20 -75.89
CA VAL A 241 -31.91 -14.47 -74.71
C VAL A 241 -31.00 -14.66 -73.50
N LYS A 242 -30.50 -15.88 -73.23
CA LYS A 242 -29.56 -16.11 -72.14
C LYS A 242 -28.23 -15.36 -72.33
N GLN A 243 -27.71 -15.34 -73.56
CA GLN A 243 -26.50 -14.59 -73.88
C GLN A 243 -26.72 -13.07 -73.72
N ASN A 244 -27.85 -12.55 -74.20
CA ASN A 244 -28.24 -11.15 -73.97
C ASN A 244 -28.42 -10.84 -72.47
N VAL A 245 -28.95 -11.77 -71.67
CA VAL A 245 -29.07 -11.59 -70.21
C VAL A 245 -27.70 -11.54 -69.54
N ILE A 246 -26.74 -12.35 -69.98
CA ILE A 246 -25.36 -12.32 -69.46
C ILE A 246 -24.70 -10.99 -69.85
N GLU A 247 -24.81 -10.55 -71.11
CA GLU A 247 -24.28 -9.28 -71.58
C GLU A 247 -24.92 -8.07 -70.88
N LEU A 248 -26.22 -8.12 -70.60
CA LEU A 248 -26.90 -7.10 -69.80
C LEU A 248 -26.46 -7.14 -68.33
N LYS A 249 -26.18 -8.31 -67.77
CA LYS A 249 -25.64 -8.44 -66.40
C LYS A 249 -24.20 -7.93 -66.32
N THR A 250 -23.34 -8.23 -67.29
CA THR A 250 -21.97 -7.71 -67.33
C THR A 250 -21.97 -6.21 -67.58
N GLY A 251 -22.77 -5.71 -68.52
CA GLY A 251 -22.93 -4.27 -68.75
C GLY A 251 -23.49 -3.54 -67.53
N LYS A 252 -24.47 -4.12 -66.83
CA LYS A 252 -24.96 -3.58 -65.55
C LYS A 252 -23.85 -3.56 -64.50
N ASN A 253 -23.07 -4.63 -64.37
CA ASN A 253 -21.97 -4.71 -63.43
C ASN A 253 -20.86 -3.70 -63.74
N GLU A 254 -20.53 -3.49 -65.01
CA GLU A 254 -19.58 -2.47 -65.45
C GLU A 254 -20.08 -1.05 -65.14
N VAL A 255 -21.35 -0.74 -65.44
CA VAL A 255 -21.95 0.57 -65.10
C VAL A 255 -21.99 0.77 -63.59
N THR A 256 -22.38 -0.25 -62.81
CA THR A 256 -22.34 -0.16 -61.35
C THR A 256 -20.90 -0.03 -60.84
N ASN A 257 -19.92 -0.72 -61.43
CA ASN A 257 -18.54 -0.63 -60.97
C ASN A 257 -17.92 0.75 -61.30
N LEU A 258 -18.27 1.34 -62.43
CA LEU A 258 -17.79 2.66 -62.84
C LEU A 258 -18.43 3.80 -62.03
N GLN A 259 -19.70 3.67 -61.63
CA GLN A 259 -20.43 4.74 -60.94
C GLN A 259 -20.53 4.54 -59.42
N ARG A 260 -20.85 3.32 -58.98
CA ARG A 260 -21.16 3.01 -57.57
C ARG A 260 -19.91 2.82 -56.72
N ILE A 261 -18.85 2.16 -57.22
CA ILE A 261 -17.64 1.91 -56.43
C ILE A 261 -16.93 3.21 -56.03
N PRO A 262 -16.74 4.22 -56.91
CA PRO A 262 -16.20 5.50 -56.51
C PRO A 262 -17.07 6.22 -55.48
N GLN A 263 -18.39 6.19 -55.66
CA GLN A 263 -19.34 6.78 -54.70
C GLN A 263 -19.31 6.08 -53.34
N GLU A 264 -19.26 4.75 -53.28
CA GLU A 264 -19.14 3.98 -52.03
C GLU A 264 -17.82 4.26 -51.32
N ARG A 265 -16.72 4.46 -52.06
CA ARG A 265 -15.42 4.85 -51.48
C ARG A 265 -15.47 6.25 -50.88
N VAL A 266 -16.12 7.19 -51.56
CA VAL A 266 -16.34 8.56 -51.05
C VAL A 266 -17.21 8.53 -49.79
N VAL A 267 -18.33 7.79 -49.79
CA VAL A 267 -19.20 7.64 -48.62
C VAL A 267 -18.44 7.02 -47.45
N LYS A 268 -17.70 5.93 -47.66
CA LYS A 268 -16.88 5.31 -46.61
C LYS A 268 -15.80 6.27 -46.08
N ALA A 269 -15.19 7.09 -46.93
CA ALA A 269 -14.23 8.09 -46.52
C ALA A 269 -14.89 9.20 -45.67
N GLN A 270 -16.10 9.63 -46.03
CA GLN A 270 -16.89 10.60 -45.27
C GLN A 270 -17.34 10.02 -43.92
N ASP A 271 -17.84 8.79 -43.88
CA ASP A 271 -18.23 8.10 -42.64
C ASP A 271 -17.03 7.93 -41.69
N TYR A 272 -15.89 7.51 -42.24
CA TYR A 272 -14.64 7.43 -41.49
C TYR A 272 -14.24 8.80 -40.93
N ARG A 273 -14.34 9.85 -41.75
CA ARG A 273 -14.00 11.22 -41.34
C ARG A 273 -14.93 11.73 -40.23
N LEU A 274 -16.24 11.50 -40.35
CA LEU A 274 -17.21 11.86 -39.32
C LEU A 274 -16.90 11.17 -37.99
N ALA A 275 -16.74 9.83 -38.01
CA ALA A 275 -16.40 9.07 -36.82
C ALA A 275 -15.07 9.52 -36.19
N GLN A 276 -14.06 9.84 -37.02
CA GLN A 276 -12.79 10.38 -36.56
C GLN A 276 -12.97 11.76 -35.87
N LEU A 277 -13.72 12.67 -36.49
CA LEU A 277 -13.98 14.01 -35.97
C LEU A 277 -14.78 13.96 -34.67
N GLU A 278 -15.80 13.11 -34.56
CA GLU A 278 -16.60 12.92 -33.35
C GLU A 278 -15.75 12.42 -32.17
N ARG A 279 -14.93 11.38 -32.40
CA ARG A 279 -14.02 10.86 -31.35
C ARG A 279 -13.06 11.94 -30.88
N ARG A 280 -12.52 12.73 -31.81
CA ARG A 280 -11.56 13.80 -31.49
C ARG A 280 -12.23 14.96 -30.79
N LEU A 281 -13.44 15.35 -31.19
CA LEU A 281 -14.22 16.36 -30.48
C LEU A 281 -14.46 15.93 -29.05
N LYS A 282 -14.88 14.68 -28.82
CA LYS A 282 -15.09 14.13 -27.47
C LYS A 282 -13.80 14.13 -26.63
N ALA A 283 -12.67 13.75 -27.22
CA ALA A 283 -11.35 13.80 -26.57
C ALA A 283 -10.89 15.23 -26.25
N ILE A 284 -11.13 16.18 -27.16
CA ILE A 284 -10.83 17.60 -26.96
C ILE A 284 -11.72 18.18 -25.87
N GLU A 285 -13.02 17.92 -25.89
CA GLU A 285 -13.97 18.42 -24.89
C GLU A 285 -13.64 17.92 -23.49
N THR A 286 -13.37 16.62 -23.33
CA THR A 286 -12.94 16.03 -22.06
C THR A 286 -11.63 16.67 -21.57
N THR A 287 -10.65 16.83 -22.45
CA THR A 287 -9.37 17.47 -22.12
C THR A 287 -9.56 18.94 -21.73
N LEU A 288 -10.37 19.70 -22.45
CA LEU A 288 -10.66 21.11 -22.16
C LEU A 288 -11.44 21.29 -20.85
N GLN A 289 -12.33 20.36 -20.53
CA GLN A 289 -13.06 20.36 -19.26
C GLN A 289 -12.12 20.08 -18.08
N ASN A 290 -11.27 19.05 -18.20
CA ASN A 290 -10.30 18.68 -17.17
C ASN A 290 -9.28 19.79 -16.89
N ASN A 291 -8.93 20.58 -17.90
CA ASN A 291 -8.00 21.71 -17.76
C ASN A 291 -8.70 23.06 -17.55
N HIS A 292 -10.03 23.09 -17.42
CA HIS A 292 -10.83 24.32 -17.27
C HIS A 292 -10.66 25.36 -18.40
N LEU A 293 -10.20 24.95 -19.59
CA LEU A 293 -9.94 25.83 -20.73
C LEU A 293 -11.15 26.00 -21.67
N LYS A 294 -12.23 25.24 -21.46
CA LYS A 294 -13.42 25.24 -22.34
C LYS A 294 -13.94 26.65 -22.65
N ARG A 295 -14.16 27.47 -21.61
CA ARG A 295 -14.70 28.83 -21.77
C ARG A 295 -13.79 29.76 -22.58
N ASP A 296 -12.48 29.60 -22.48
CA ASP A 296 -11.53 30.49 -23.16
C ASP A 296 -11.32 30.07 -24.62
N VAL A 297 -11.33 28.75 -24.89
CA VAL A 297 -11.40 28.24 -26.27
C VAL A 297 -12.71 28.66 -26.94
N ASP A 298 -13.85 28.52 -26.27
CA ASP A 298 -15.16 28.94 -26.81
C ASP A 298 -15.18 30.44 -27.14
N LYS A 299 -14.60 31.29 -26.29
CA LYS A 299 -14.46 32.75 -26.57
C LYS A 299 -13.56 33.04 -27.77
N ILE A 300 -12.45 32.31 -27.91
CA ILE A 300 -11.53 32.49 -29.04
C ILE A 300 -12.21 32.07 -30.34
N LEU A 301 -12.91 30.93 -30.33
CA LEU A 301 -13.64 30.42 -31.49
C LEU A 301 -14.79 31.36 -31.85
N THR A 302 -15.67 31.73 -30.91
CA THR A 302 -16.82 32.63 -31.18
C THR A 302 -16.42 34.01 -31.70
N ARG A 303 -15.32 34.60 -31.20
CA ARG A 303 -14.85 35.93 -31.65
C ARG A 303 -14.18 35.93 -33.03
N LYS A 304 -13.54 34.84 -33.43
CA LYS A 304 -12.72 34.78 -34.66
C LYS A 304 -13.32 33.94 -35.79
N TRP A 305 -14.29 33.08 -35.50
CA TRP A 305 -15.04 32.34 -36.52
C TRP A 305 -15.85 33.28 -37.44
N LEU A 306 -16.33 34.40 -36.91
CA LEU A 306 -16.99 35.46 -37.68
C LEU A 306 -16.04 36.25 -38.59
N ALA A 307 -14.71 36.16 -38.38
CA ALA A 307 -13.72 36.99 -39.08
C ALA A 307 -12.88 36.22 -40.10
N ASN A 308 -12.74 34.89 -39.95
CA ASN A 308 -12.01 34.02 -40.88
C ASN A 308 -12.84 32.76 -41.10
N THR A 309 -13.71 32.79 -42.11
CA THR A 309 -14.32 31.58 -42.66
C THR A 309 -13.21 30.66 -43.14
N ILE A 310 -13.10 29.47 -42.54
CA ILE A 310 -12.45 28.34 -43.21
C ILE A 310 -13.16 28.25 -44.56
N ALA A 311 -12.44 28.56 -45.65
CA ALA A 311 -13.00 28.50 -46.99
C ALA A 311 -13.41 27.04 -47.24
N VAL A 312 -14.69 26.74 -47.04
CA VAL A 312 -15.29 25.51 -47.53
C VAL A 312 -15.32 25.69 -49.03
N SER A 313 -14.61 24.84 -49.77
CA SER A 313 -14.64 24.91 -51.22
C SER A 313 -16.08 24.76 -51.70
N GLU A 314 -16.56 25.70 -52.49
CA GLU A 314 -17.91 25.66 -53.07
C GLU A 314 -17.97 24.74 -54.29
N ASP A 315 -16.81 24.22 -54.74
CA ASP A 315 -16.72 23.41 -55.94
C ASP A 315 -17.24 21.97 -55.69
N PRO A 316 -18.27 21.51 -56.42
CA PRO A 316 -18.90 20.21 -56.18
C PRO A 316 -17.95 19.03 -56.38
N LYS A 317 -16.84 19.21 -57.10
CA LYS A 317 -15.83 18.18 -57.35
C LYS A 317 -14.98 17.85 -56.12
N ASP A 318 -14.78 18.81 -55.24
CA ASP A 318 -13.96 18.65 -54.04
C ASP A 318 -14.62 17.72 -53.01
N PHE A 319 -15.95 17.59 -53.05
CA PHE A 319 -16.69 16.65 -52.21
C PHE A 319 -16.51 15.18 -52.62
N TYR A 320 -15.95 14.91 -53.79
CA TYR A 320 -15.67 13.55 -54.29
C TYR A 320 -14.18 13.18 -54.20
N ASP A 321 -13.32 14.12 -53.79
CA ASP A 321 -11.88 13.89 -53.66
C ASP A 321 -11.53 13.37 -52.26
N ILE A 322 -11.07 12.11 -52.18
CA ILE A 322 -10.76 11.43 -50.92
C ILE A 322 -9.63 12.14 -50.16
N GLU A 323 -8.67 12.74 -50.87
CA GLU A 323 -7.53 13.43 -50.25
C GLU A 323 -7.94 14.75 -49.59
N GLN A 324 -9.02 15.37 -50.09
CA GLN A 324 -9.61 16.56 -49.47
C GLN A 324 -10.54 16.19 -48.30
N ILE A 325 -11.27 15.07 -48.40
CA ILE A 325 -12.12 14.55 -47.30
C ILE A 325 -11.25 14.14 -46.09
N ILE A 326 -10.11 13.50 -46.33
CA ILE A 326 -9.16 13.07 -45.30
C ILE A 326 -7.81 13.78 -45.52
N PRO A 327 -7.67 15.03 -45.09
CA PRO A 327 -6.44 15.78 -45.30
C PRO A 327 -5.28 15.19 -44.49
N ALA A 328 -4.09 15.11 -45.09
CA ALA A 328 -2.88 14.62 -44.44
C ALA A 328 -2.42 15.47 -43.23
N GLN A 329 -2.76 16.77 -43.23
CA GLN A 329 -2.47 17.68 -42.13
C GLN A 329 -3.69 18.52 -41.79
N GLU A 330 -4.10 18.48 -40.53
CA GLU A 330 -5.18 19.31 -40.03
C GLU A 330 -4.68 20.67 -39.57
N LYS A 331 -5.46 21.70 -39.89
CA LYS A 331 -5.18 23.07 -39.47
C LYS A 331 -5.93 23.35 -38.16
N ILE A 332 -5.21 23.83 -37.16
CA ILE A 332 -5.78 24.29 -35.88
C ILE A 332 -5.88 25.80 -35.92
N HIS A 333 -6.93 26.36 -35.31
CA HIS A 333 -7.07 27.80 -35.19
C HIS A 333 -5.87 28.42 -34.44
N PRO A 334 -5.14 29.40 -35.01
CA PRO A 334 -3.91 29.93 -34.42
C PRO A 334 -4.07 30.47 -32.99
N GLY A 335 -5.25 31.04 -32.67
CA GLY A 335 -5.55 31.50 -31.31
C GLY A 335 -5.64 30.36 -30.28
N VAL A 336 -6.15 29.20 -30.69
CA VAL A 336 -6.24 28.01 -29.83
C VAL A 336 -4.84 27.42 -29.64
N TYR A 337 -4.04 27.38 -30.70
CA TYR A 337 -2.64 26.96 -30.64
C TYR A 337 -1.82 27.83 -29.65
N ASN A 338 -1.93 29.15 -29.74
CA ASN A 338 -1.24 30.07 -28.84
C ASN A 338 -1.69 29.92 -27.39
N LEU A 339 -2.98 29.66 -27.15
CA LEU A 339 -3.49 29.37 -25.81
C LEU A 339 -2.81 28.11 -25.23
N PHE A 340 -2.81 27.00 -25.97
CA PHE A 340 -2.16 25.77 -25.54
C PHE A 340 -0.65 25.93 -25.33
N LEU A 341 0.02 26.70 -26.19
CA LEU A 341 1.44 27.01 -26.02
C LEU A 341 1.68 27.75 -24.69
N SER A 342 0.87 28.77 -24.38
CA SER A 342 1.00 29.53 -23.14
C SER A 342 0.74 28.69 -21.89
N GLU A 343 -0.26 27.80 -21.91
CA GLU A 343 -0.56 26.89 -20.81
C GLU A 343 0.53 25.83 -20.62
N LYS A 344 1.09 25.31 -21.73
CA LYS A 344 2.26 24.42 -21.68
C LYS A 344 3.44 25.11 -21.01
N GLU A 345 3.73 26.36 -21.35
CA GLU A 345 4.81 27.12 -20.72
C GLU A 345 4.57 27.38 -19.23
N LYS A 346 3.34 27.74 -18.84
CA LYS A 346 2.97 27.91 -17.42
C LYS A 346 3.16 26.61 -16.64
N MET A 347 2.64 25.50 -17.17
CA MET A 347 2.78 24.18 -16.55
C MET A 347 4.25 23.78 -16.42
N ALA A 348 5.04 23.97 -17.47
CA ALA A 348 6.48 23.68 -17.44
C ALA A 348 7.21 24.47 -16.34
N ARG A 349 6.87 25.76 -16.14
CA ARG A 349 7.42 26.56 -15.04
C ARG A 349 7.02 26.02 -13.67
N THR A 350 5.74 25.67 -13.47
CA THR A 350 5.26 25.09 -12.20
C THR A 350 5.96 23.77 -11.89
N VAL A 351 6.09 22.89 -12.88
CA VAL A 351 6.82 21.62 -12.71
C VAL A 351 8.29 21.86 -12.38
N SER A 352 8.95 22.82 -13.04
CA SER A 352 10.33 23.19 -12.73
C SER A 352 10.48 23.70 -11.28
N LEU A 353 9.56 24.52 -10.79
CA LEU A 353 9.58 25.02 -9.40
C LEU A 353 9.36 23.88 -8.39
N LEU A 354 8.43 22.96 -8.67
CA LEU A 354 8.22 21.78 -7.84
C LEU A 354 9.49 20.92 -7.78
N ASN A 355 10.16 20.71 -8.91
CA ASN A 355 11.41 19.95 -8.97
C ASN A 355 12.56 20.60 -8.19
N ILE A 356 12.60 21.93 -8.11
CA ILE A 356 13.57 22.63 -7.24
C ILE A 356 13.21 22.35 -5.78
N GLY A 357 11.94 22.53 -5.40
CA GLY A 357 11.49 22.27 -4.02
C GLY A 357 11.62 20.81 -3.59
N THR A 358 11.57 19.84 -4.50
CA THR A 358 11.86 18.43 -4.17
C THR A 358 13.35 18.22 -3.91
N LYS A 359 14.23 18.79 -4.73
CA LYS A 359 15.69 18.72 -4.52
C LYS A 359 16.12 19.33 -3.19
N GLU A 360 15.59 20.51 -2.85
CA GLU A 360 15.86 21.14 -1.55
C GLU A 360 15.46 20.25 -0.37
N LYS A 361 14.32 19.54 -0.48
CA LYS A 361 13.88 18.59 0.55
C LYS A 361 14.79 17.37 0.63
N GLU A 362 15.23 16.84 -0.51
CA GLU A 362 16.19 15.72 -0.56
C GLU A 362 17.52 16.10 0.10
N GLU A 363 18.03 17.31 -0.15
CA GLU A 363 19.23 17.82 0.52
C GLU A 363 19.05 17.96 2.03
N VAL A 364 17.89 18.45 2.49
CA VAL A 364 17.57 18.51 3.92
C VAL A 364 17.53 17.11 4.54
N ILE A 365 16.89 16.15 3.87
CA ILE A 365 16.85 14.74 4.31
C ILE A 365 18.28 14.18 4.42
N ALA A 366 19.10 14.37 3.40
CA ALA A 366 20.50 13.93 3.40
C ALA A 366 21.27 14.54 4.59
N SER A 367 21.09 15.83 4.87
CA SER A 367 21.72 16.49 6.02
C SER A 367 21.27 15.92 7.37
N GLN A 368 19.99 15.53 7.49
CA GLN A 368 19.45 14.91 8.70
C GLN A 368 19.95 13.49 8.88
N VAL A 369 20.08 12.72 7.79
CA VAL A 369 20.69 11.39 7.80
C VAL A 369 22.14 11.46 8.28
N CYS A 370 22.95 12.38 7.75
CA CYS A 370 24.34 12.54 8.22
C CYS A 370 24.42 12.91 9.71
N LYS A 371 23.50 13.75 10.20
CA LYS A 371 23.43 14.08 11.64
C LYS A 371 23.04 12.88 12.50
N LEU A 372 22.09 12.07 12.04
CA LEU A 372 21.69 10.85 12.73
C LEU A 372 22.85 9.84 12.76
N GLU A 373 23.56 9.66 11.65
CA GLU A 373 24.74 8.79 11.60
C GLU A 373 25.83 9.26 12.56
N ALA A 374 26.08 10.57 12.65
CA ALA A 374 27.04 11.13 13.61
C ALA A 374 26.62 10.84 15.06
N LEU A 375 25.36 11.07 15.41
CA LEU A 375 24.83 10.76 16.73
C LEU A 375 24.89 9.25 17.04
N CYS A 376 24.60 8.38 16.08
CA CYS A 376 24.74 6.94 16.26
C CYS A 376 26.19 6.53 16.56
N ARG A 377 27.18 7.16 15.89
CA ARG A 377 28.59 6.93 16.19
C ARG A 377 28.96 7.37 17.61
N GLU A 378 28.51 8.56 18.03
CA GLU A 378 28.72 9.04 19.40
C GLU A 378 28.08 8.10 20.43
N PHE A 379 26.86 7.61 20.17
CA PHE A 379 26.20 6.64 21.03
C PHE A 379 26.97 5.33 21.15
N ASN A 380 27.50 4.81 20.04
CA ASN A 380 28.30 3.58 20.06
C ASN A 380 29.59 3.77 20.86
N MET A 381 30.27 4.91 20.74
CA MET A 381 31.44 5.22 21.56
C MET A 381 31.11 5.24 23.05
N ILE A 382 29.99 5.84 23.44
CA ILE A 382 29.55 5.86 24.85
C ILE A 382 29.24 4.45 25.36
N ILE A 383 28.68 3.57 24.52
CA ILE A 383 28.43 2.17 24.87
C ILE A 383 29.76 1.43 25.07
N GLU A 384 30.72 1.61 24.17
CA GLU A 384 32.06 1.01 24.29
C GLU A 384 32.76 1.48 25.58
N GLU A 385 32.71 2.77 25.91
CA GLU A 385 33.25 3.30 27.16
C GLU A 385 32.57 2.70 28.40
N LEU A 386 31.25 2.48 28.35
CA LEU A 386 30.51 1.84 29.44
C LEU A 386 30.89 0.36 29.60
N ASP A 387 31.05 -0.35 28.49
CA ASP A 387 31.48 -1.75 28.48
C ASP A 387 32.91 -1.89 29.04
N GLU A 388 33.82 -0.99 28.69
CA GLU A 388 35.17 -0.94 29.29
C GLU A 388 35.13 -0.67 30.79
N LEU A 389 34.34 0.31 31.24
CA LEU A 389 34.20 0.63 32.66
C LEU A 389 33.60 -0.56 33.44
N THR A 390 32.59 -1.21 32.90
CA THR A 390 31.97 -2.39 33.54
C THR A 390 32.94 -3.58 33.59
N ALA A 391 33.69 -3.84 32.52
CA ALA A 391 34.75 -4.85 32.52
C ALA A 391 35.84 -4.55 33.57
N ASN A 392 36.25 -3.30 33.69
CA ASN A 392 37.23 -2.88 34.71
C ASN A 392 36.68 -3.06 36.13
N THR A 393 35.41 -2.70 36.37
CA THR A 393 34.80 -2.89 37.71
C THR A 393 34.69 -4.37 38.08
N THR A 394 34.26 -5.23 37.14
CA THR A 394 34.17 -6.68 37.41
C THR A 394 35.53 -7.31 37.67
N HIS A 395 36.57 -6.86 36.95
CA HIS A 395 37.95 -7.29 37.22
C HIS A 395 38.43 -6.90 38.62
N ILE A 396 38.17 -5.66 39.05
CA ILE A 396 38.53 -5.18 40.40
C ILE A 396 37.80 -6.00 41.49
N GLU A 397 36.50 -6.23 41.33
CA GLU A 397 35.71 -7.06 42.25
C GLU A 397 36.25 -8.50 42.33
N GLU A 398 36.66 -9.07 41.19
CA GLU A 398 37.23 -10.42 41.16
C GLU A 398 38.61 -10.47 41.83
N GLU A 399 39.46 -9.45 41.64
CA GLU A 399 40.73 -9.32 42.36
C GLU A 399 40.53 -9.21 43.88
N GLU A 400 39.59 -8.37 44.33
CA GLU A 400 39.26 -8.23 45.75
C GLU A 400 38.76 -9.55 46.33
N ARG A 401 37.89 -10.26 45.60
CA ARG A 401 37.43 -11.60 45.97
C ARG A 401 38.57 -12.59 46.08
N LYS A 402 39.53 -12.59 45.14
CA LYS A 402 40.74 -13.43 45.18
C LYS A 402 41.59 -13.11 46.42
N ARG A 403 41.83 -11.83 46.73
CA ARG A 403 42.57 -11.40 47.94
C ARG A 403 41.87 -11.84 49.22
N ALA A 404 40.55 -11.68 49.30
CA ALA A 404 39.76 -12.12 50.46
C ALA A 404 39.83 -13.63 50.67
N LEU A 405 39.75 -14.42 49.58
CA LEU A 405 39.90 -15.88 49.65
C LEU A 405 41.29 -16.31 50.10
N ALA A 406 42.35 -15.65 49.61
CA ALA A 406 43.72 -15.90 50.04
C ALA A 406 43.90 -15.64 51.54
N PHE A 407 43.35 -14.51 52.04
CA PHE A 407 43.36 -14.19 53.47
C PHE A 407 42.63 -15.25 54.31
N ILE A 408 41.45 -15.71 53.86
CA ILE A 408 40.71 -16.79 54.55
C ILE A 408 41.53 -18.08 54.60
N GLN A 409 42.23 -18.44 53.53
CA GLN A 409 43.09 -19.63 53.49
C GLN A 409 44.28 -19.50 54.45
N GLU A 410 44.89 -18.32 54.53
CA GLU A 410 45.96 -18.01 55.49
C GLU A 410 45.46 -18.12 56.94
N GLN A 411 44.29 -17.55 57.25
CA GLN A 411 43.69 -17.67 58.59
C GLN A 411 43.36 -19.12 58.95
N ARG A 412 42.83 -19.90 57.99
CA ARG A 412 42.55 -21.33 58.21
C ARG A 412 43.81 -22.13 58.50
N SER A 413 44.90 -21.88 57.78
CA SER A 413 46.19 -22.53 58.01
C SER A 413 46.83 -22.11 59.32
N TYR A 414 46.73 -20.82 59.69
CA TYR A 414 47.16 -20.33 61.00
C TYR A 414 46.40 -20.99 62.16
N ILE A 415 45.07 -21.04 62.09
CA ILE A 415 44.23 -21.72 63.09
C ILE A 415 44.57 -23.21 63.17
N TYR A 416 44.77 -23.86 62.03
CA TYR A 416 45.17 -25.27 61.99
C TYR A 416 46.51 -25.50 62.72
N ASN A 417 47.50 -24.63 62.50
CA ASN A 417 48.79 -24.68 63.19
C ASN A 417 48.61 -24.49 64.71
N LEU A 418 47.83 -23.50 65.15
CA LEU A 418 47.51 -23.29 66.57
C LEU A 418 46.80 -24.50 67.21
N ILE A 419 45.86 -25.13 66.50
CA ILE A 419 45.20 -26.37 66.98
C ILE A 419 46.21 -27.50 67.12
N CYS A 420 47.12 -27.66 66.15
CA CYS A 420 48.19 -28.66 66.22
C CYS A 420 49.13 -28.40 67.40
N GLU A 421 49.52 -27.15 67.65
CA GLU A 421 50.33 -26.76 68.81
C GLU A 421 49.59 -27.03 70.12
N LYS A 422 48.32 -26.63 70.25
CA LYS A 422 47.49 -26.91 71.43
C LYS A 422 47.41 -28.41 71.73
N LYS A 423 47.26 -29.25 70.70
CA LYS A 423 47.27 -30.72 70.85
C LYS A 423 48.63 -31.23 71.35
N LYS A 424 49.74 -30.69 70.85
CA LYS A 424 51.09 -31.02 71.35
C LYS A 424 51.22 -30.66 72.84
N TYR A 425 50.78 -29.49 73.26
CA TYR A 425 50.80 -29.08 74.67
C TYR A 425 49.95 -29.99 75.57
N LEU A 426 48.74 -30.36 75.15
CA LEU A 426 47.88 -31.31 75.89
C LEU A 426 48.49 -32.72 75.96
N SER A 427 49.15 -33.19 74.90
CA SER A 427 49.84 -34.49 74.91
C SER A 427 51.09 -34.52 75.80
N ASN A 428 51.74 -33.37 75.99
CA ASN A 428 52.90 -33.22 76.86
C ASN A 428 52.50 -32.99 78.34
N SER A 429 51.33 -32.39 78.61
CA SER A 429 50.82 -32.25 79.97
C SER A 429 50.26 -33.57 80.52
N ALA A 430 49.85 -34.51 79.66
CA ALA A 430 49.41 -35.86 80.06
C ALA A 430 50.57 -36.85 80.31
N LYS A 431 51.83 -36.42 80.09
CA LYS A 431 53.04 -37.22 80.35
C LYS A 431 53.84 -36.75 81.58
N ARG A 432 53.32 -35.78 82.33
CA ARG A 432 53.73 -35.47 83.71
C ARG A 432 52.65 -35.99 84.64
#